data_AF-A0A925PUY3-F1
#
_entry.id   AF-A0A925PUY3-F1
#
_cell.length_a   1.000
_cell.length_b   1.000
_cell.length_c   1.000
_cell.angle_alpha   90.00
_cell.angle_beta   90.00
_cell.angle_gamma   90.00
#
_symmetry.space_group_name_H-M   'P 1'
#
loop_
_entity.id
_entity.type
_entity.pdbx_description
1 polymer ?
#
loop_
_entity_poly.entity_id
_entity_poly.type
_entity_poly.pdbx_seq_one_letter_code
_entity_poly.pdbx_strand_id
1 'polypeptide(L)'
;MEQDELTTRLARVLGSAVVDVRPMTVGFGLVGLEVRLADGRRLAVKARAGNHGRPSNLALEAYMLGELARHSDLPVPKVHHTEPDLLVMDFIETDGSAITPSAERHAGELIANLHAAPHEWCGYERDTLIGPLAQPNPRSRRWVPFFRDHRLLFMADQAELEGSLPASMRHRIERLAERIGDYLVEPAFPSLLHGDLWTGNVLVRGGRIAGFVDPAIYCGHPEIELAFTTLFGTFGEPFFEAYEGRMKLEPGFQEVRSRLYNLYPLLVHVRLFGSGYLAGIDRTLAQLGL
;
A
#
# COMPACT_ATOMS: atom_id res chain seq x y z
N MET A 1 14.10 -23.58 -0.59
CA MET A 1 14.63 -23.51 0.77
C MET A 1 13.80 -24.48 1.59
N GLU A 2 14.44 -25.50 2.12
CA GLU A 2 13.82 -26.47 3.01
C GLU A 2 13.48 -25.75 4.34
N GLN A 3 12.38 -26.10 5.00
CA GLN A 3 11.93 -25.41 6.22
C GLN A 3 12.99 -25.41 7.32
N ASP A 4 13.83 -26.45 7.39
CA ASP A 4 14.92 -26.58 8.34
C ASP A 4 16.07 -25.60 8.08
N GLU A 5 16.37 -25.32 6.80
CA GLU A 5 17.38 -24.34 6.39
C GLU A 5 16.96 -22.92 6.81
N LEU A 6 15.69 -22.56 6.58
CA LEU A 6 15.14 -21.27 6.99
C LEU A 6 15.15 -21.13 8.51
N THR A 7 14.73 -22.17 9.24
CA THR A 7 14.69 -22.19 10.71
C THR A 7 16.09 -22.00 11.30
N THR A 8 17.09 -22.68 10.74
CA THR A 8 18.51 -22.53 11.12
C THR A 8 19.01 -21.11 10.84
N ARG A 9 18.69 -20.57 9.66
CA ARG A 9 19.04 -19.18 9.30
C ARG A 9 18.42 -18.18 10.27
N LEU A 10 17.12 -18.32 10.58
CA LEU A 10 16.40 -17.48 11.53
C LEU A 10 17.04 -17.53 12.92
N ALA A 11 17.33 -18.73 13.43
CA ALA A 11 17.94 -18.87 14.75
C ALA A 11 19.30 -18.15 14.86
N ARG A 12 20.11 -18.24 13.81
CA ARG A 12 21.41 -17.55 13.72
C ARG A 12 21.27 -16.04 13.69
N VAL A 13 20.40 -15.49 12.84
CA VAL A 13 20.27 -14.02 12.69
C VAL A 13 19.54 -13.37 13.86
N LEU A 14 18.64 -14.10 14.52
CA LEU A 14 17.88 -13.60 15.67
C LEU A 14 18.55 -13.89 17.01
N GLY A 15 19.60 -14.72 17.04
CA GLY A 15 20.34 -15.09 18.26
C GLY A 15 19.54 -15.94 19.25
N SER A 16 18.45 -16.58 18.82
CA SER A 16 17.62 -17.46 19.65
C SER A 16 17.05 -18.60 18.81
N ALA A 17 16.98 -19.80 19.37
CA ALA A 17 16.40 -20.95 18.70
C ALA A 17 14.93 -20.72 18.36
N VAL A 18 14.50 -21.24 17.21
CA VAL A 18 13.09 -21.29 16.81
C VAL A 18 12.45 -22.53 17.45
N VAL A 19 11.30 -22.36 18.10
CA VAL A 19 10.61 -23.42 18.86
C VAL A 19 9.22 -23.78 18.31
N ASP A 20 8.60 -22.89 17.54
CA ASP A 20 7.35 -23.16 16.82
C ASP A 20 7.34 -22.37 15.50
N VAL A 21 6.76 -22.96 14.46
CA VAL A 21 6.61 -22.36 13.14
C VAL A 21 5.23 -22.69 12.61
N ARG A 22 4.47 -21.66 12.25
CA ARG A 22 3.13 -21.82 11.65
C ARG A 22 3.06 -21.10 10.31
N PRO A 23 2.51 -21.72 9.27
CA PRO A 23 2.27 -21.04 8.01
C PRO A 23 1.34 -19.82 8.20
N MET A 24 1.66 -18.74 7.51
CA MET A 24 0.81 -17.58 7.33
C MET A 24 0.57 -17.35 5.85
N THR A 25 -0.62 -16.86 5.52
CA THR A 25 -0.93 -16.46 4.15
C THR A 25 -0.18 -15.18 3.81
N VAL A 26 0.54 -15.20 2.69
CA VAL A 26 1.18 -14.02 2.09
C VAL A 26 1.01 -14.08 0.57
N GLY A 27 1.01 -12.92 -0.07
CA GLY A 27 0.83 -12.81 -1.52
C GLY A 27 2.08 -13.15 -2.35
N PHE A 28 1.88 -13.16 -3.67
CA PHE A 28 2.95 -13.06 -4.67
C PHE A 28 4.03 -14.16 -4.62
N GLY A 29 3.67 -15.36 -4.17
CA GLY A 29 4.57 -16.52 -4.13
C GLY A 29 5.65 -16.43 -3.04
N LEU A 30 5.44 -15.60 -2.02
CA LEU A 30 6.25 -15.60 -0.81
C LEU A 30 5.82 -16.72 0.13
N VAL A 31 6.72 -17.08 1.03
CA VAL A 31 6.45 -17.93 2.20
C VAL A 31 6.24 -17.00 3.39
N GLY A 32 5.07 -17.11 4.01
CA GLY A 32 4.73 -16.39 5.23
C GLY A 32 4.76 -17.34 6.41
N LEU A 33 5.41 -16.96 7.50
CA LEU A 33 5.46 -17.76 8.73
C LEU A 33 5.25 -16.89 9.96
N GLU A 34 4.50 -17.43 10.91
CA GLU A 34 4.59 -17.02 12.31
C GLU A 34 5.67 -17.89 12.97
N VAL A 35 6.62 -17.26 13.62
CA VAL A 35 7.75 -17.92 14.29
C VAL A 35 7.76 -17.57 15.77
N ARG A 36 7.84 -18.58 16.62
CA ARG A 36 8.09 -18.41 18.06
C ARG A 36 9.54 -18.77 18.36
N LEU A 37 10.22 -17.91 19.10
CA LEU A 37 11.59 -18.14 19.56
C LEU A 37 11.62 -18.65 21.01
N ALA A 38 12.70 -19.33 21.38
CA ALA A 38 12.93 -19.84 22.73
C ALA A 38 12.95 -18.74 23.81
N ASP A 39 13.33 -17.52 23.44
CA ASP A 39 13.29 -16.34 24.31
C ASP A 39 11.89 -15.70 24.45
N GLY A 40 10.86 -16.31 23.86
CA GLY A 40 9.47 -15.88 23.97
C GLY A 40 9.00 -14.89 22.90
N ARG A 41 9.89 -14.37 22.04
CA ARG A 41 9.48 -13.51 20.93
C ARG A 41 8.57 -14.26 19.94
N ARG A 42 7.56 -13.56 19.43
CA ARG A 42 6.65 -14.01 18.37
C ARG A 42 6.80 -13.05 17.19
N LEU A 43 7.20 -13.58 16.04
CA LEU A 43 7.63 -12.79 14.89
C LEU A 43 6.89 -13.24 13.63
N ALA A 44 6.61 -12.29 12.74
CA ALA A 44 6.16 -12.56 11.39
C ALA A 44 7.38 -12.59 10.46
N VAL A 45 7.44 -13.60 9.60
CA VAL A 45 8.52 -13.81 8.64
C VAL A 45 7.94 -13.88 7.23
N LYS A 46 8.46 -13.05 6.34
CA LYS A 46 8.30 -13.21 4.89
C LYS A 46 9.63 -13.69 4.32
N ALA A 47 9.59 -14.76 3.54
CA ALA A 47 10.77 -15.33 2.92
C ALA A 47 10.46 -15.77 1.49
N ARG A 48 11.50 -15.88 0.65
CA ARG A 48 11.35 -16.47 -0.69
C ARG A 48 11.78 -17.93 -0.72
N ALA A 49 10.95 -18.79 -1.31
CA ALA A 49 11.32 -20.17 -1.59
C ALA A 49 12.15 -20.27 -2.88
N GLY A 50 13.47 -20.39 -2.77
CA GLY A 50 14.37 -20.77 -3.88
C GLY A 50 14.78 -19.63 -4.84
N ASN A 51 15.65 -19.96 -5.81
CA ASN A 51 16.33 -19.03 -6.72
C ASN A 51 15.59 -18.78 -8.07
N HIS A 52 14.31 -19.12 -8.19
CA HIS A 52 13.62 -19.22 -9.48
C HIS A 52 12.46 -18.23 -9.64
N GLY A 53 12.71 -16.94 -9.45
CA GLY A 53 11.71 -15.89 -9.72
C GLY A 53 12.32 -14.49 -9.89
N ARG A 54 11.48 -13.53 -10.31
CA ARG A 54 11.82 -12.09 -10.30
C ARG A 54 12.39 -11.74 -8.92
N PRO A 55 13.46 -10.94 -8.79
CA PRO A 55 14.00 -10.59 -7.48
C PRO A 55 12.90 -10.02 -6.57
N SER A 56 12.70 -10.63 -5.40
CA SER A 56 11.96 -9.96 -4.33
C SER A 56 12.90 -8.94 -3.72
N ASN A 57 12.37 -7.78 -3.36
CA ASN A 57 13.13 -6.82 -2.58
C ASN A 57 12.44 -6.64 -1.23
N LEU A 58 12.49 -7.69 -0.39
CA LEU A 58 11.91 -7.64 0.96
C LEU A 58 12.60 -6.59 1.83
N ALA A 59 13.86 -6.25 1.51
CA ALA A 59 14.55 -5.11 2.09
C ALA A 59 13.90 -3.75 1.76
N LEU A 60 13.21 -3.64 0.63
CA LEU A 60 12.46 -2.43 0.29
C LEU A 60 11.17 -2.31 1.12
N GLU A 61 10.46 -3.42 1.37
CA GLU A 61 9.34 -3.42 2.31
C GLU A 61 9.79 -3.04 3.73
N ALA A 62 10.90 -3.62 4.20
CA ALA A 62 11.52 -3.27 5.47
C ALA A 62 11.87 -1.78 5.57
N TYR A 63 12.44 -1.23 4.50
CA TYR A 63 12.73 0.21 4.39
C TYR A 63 11.45 1.03 4.51
N MET A 64 10.38 0.67 3.80
CA MET A 64 9.11 1.41 3.82
C MET A 64 8.45 1.39 5.21
N LEU A 65 8.47 0.25 5.90
CA LEU A 65 8.02 0.13 7.30
C LEU A 65 8.83 1.05 8.23
N GLY A 66 10.16 1.05 8.07
CA GLY A 66 11.06 1.90 8.83
C GLY A 66 10.75 3.39 8.63
N GLU A 67 10.44 3.80 7.40
CA GLU A 67 10.13 5.20 7.10
C GLU A 67 8.79 5.66 7.67
N LEU A 68 7.76 4.80 7.66
CA LEU A 68 6.50 5.09 8.36
C LEU A 68 6.73 5.26 9.87
N ALA A 69 7.46 4.34 10.50
CA ALA A 69 7.78 4.40 11.92
C ALA A 69 8.67 5.61 12.28
N ARG A 70 9.54 6.05 11.37
CA ARG A 70 10.42 7.21 11.58
C ARG A 70 9.69 8.53 11.48
N HIS A 71 8.64 8.60 10.67
CA HIS A 71 7.93 9.84 10.35
C HIS A 71 6.56 9.98 11.03
N SER A 72 6.09 8.95 11.71
CA SER A 72 4.76 8.96 12.33
C SER A 72 4.65 7.97 13.48
N ASP A 73 3.60 8.13 14.28
CA ASP A 73 3.18 7.13 15.28
C ASP A 73 2.21 6.08 14.68
N LEU A 74 2.21 5.93 13.35
CA LEU A 74 1.38 4.92 12.69
C LEU A 74 1.81 3.53 13.20
N PRO A 75 0.89 2.71 13.75
CA PRO A 75 1.25 1.40 14.27
C PRO A 75 1.64 0.48 13.11
N VAL A 76 2.94 0.31 12.89
CA VAL A 76 3.51 -0.60 11.89
C VAL A 76 4.42 -1.63 12.59
N PRO A 77 4.57 -2.85 12.06
CA PRO A 77 5.42 -3.85 12.70
C PRO A 77 6.88 -3.41 12.71
N LYS A 78 7.55 -3.52 13.86
CA LYS A 78 8.98 -3.24 13.94
C LYS A 78 9.76 -4.29 13.16
N VAL A 79 10.66 -3.83 12.29
CA VAL A 79 11.61 -4.72 11.59
C VAL A 79 12.71 -5.15 12.56
N HIS A 80 12.93 -6.46 12.67
CA HIS A 80 14.00 -7.06 13.47
C HIS A 80 15.21 -7.45 12.61
N HIS A 81 14.96 -7.90 11.38
CA HIS A 81 16.01 -8.32 10.46
C HIS A 81 15.52 -8.23 9.02
N THR A 82 16.42 -7.89 8.09
CA THR A 82 16.09 -7.86 6.67
C THR A 82 17.29 -8.21 5.79
N GLU A 83 16.99 -8.97 4.74
CA GLU A 83 17.85 -9.33 3.62
C GLU A 83 16.98 -9.25 2.33
N PRO A 84 17.56 -9.32 1.12
CA PRO A 84 16.77 -9.23 -0.12
C PRO A 84 15.62 -10.25 -0.22
N ASP A 85 15.81 -11.45 0.33
CA ASP A 85 14.89 -12.60 0.28
C ASP A 85 14.28 -12.96 1.65
N LEU A 86 14.50 -12.14 2.69
CA LEU A 86 14.01 -12.38 4.05
C LEU A 86 13.64 -11.08 4.76
N LEU A 87 12.44 -11.02 5.33
CA LEU A 87 12.00 -9.96 6.24
C LEU A 87 11.46 -10.59 7.51
N VAL A 88 12.01 -10.19 8.65
CA VAL A 88 11.56 -10.57 9.98
C VAL A 88 11.10 -9.33 10.72
N MET A 89 9.86 -9.35 11.19
CA MET A 89 9.22 -8.22 11.85
C MET A 89 8.32 -8.68 13.01
N ASP A 90 7.81 -7.73 13.79
CA ASP A 90 6.83 -8.02 14.84
C ASP A 90 5.65 -8.81 14.27
N PHE A 91 5.23 -9.84 15.01
CA PHE A 91 3.91 -10.43 14.77
C PHE A 91 2.85 -9.56 15.44
N ILE A 92 1.97 -8.96 14.65
CA ILE A 92 0.83 -8.19 15.16
C ILE A 92 -0.33 -9.14 15.46
N GLU A 93 -0.73 -9.20 16.72
CA GLU A 93 -1.82 -10.07 17.14
C GLU A 93 -3.18 -9.47 16.77
N THR A 94 -3.99 -10.28 16.08
CA THR A 94 -5.40 -9.99 15.77
C THR A 94 -6.31 -10.97 16.48
N ASP A 95 -7.57 -10.59 16.69
CA ASP A 95 -8.61 -11.44 17.29
C ASP A 95 -9.63 -11.95 16.27
N GLY A 96 -9.37 -11.73 14.97
CA GLY A 96 -10.29 -12.07 13.88
C GLY A 96 -11.55 -11.21 13.82
N SER A 97 -11.62 -10.13 14.60
CA SER A 97 -12.74 -9.19 14.53
C SER A 97 -12.76 -8.43 13.20
N ALA A 98 -13.96 -8.07 12.76
CA ALA A 98 -14.11 -7.16 11.64
C ALA A 98 -13.69 -5.73 12.01
N ILE A 99 -13.40 -4.90 11.01
CA ILE A 99 -13.22 -3.47 11.22
C ILE A 99 -14.57 -2.88 11.66
N THR A 100 -14.67 -2.52 12.94
CA THR A 100 -15.88 -1.91 13.52
C THR A 100 -15.83 -0.39 13.37
N PRO A 101 -16.96 0.33 13.52
CA PRO A 101 -16.96 1.80 13.54
C PRO A 101 -15.98 2.45 14.54
N SER A 102 -15.69 1.77 15.65
CA SER A 102 -14.67 2.21 16.60
C SER A 102 -13.25 2.09 16.03
N ALA A 103 -12.96 0.99 15.35
CA ALA A 103 -11.69 0.78 14.68
C ALA A 103 -11.51 1.75 13.50
N GLU A 104 -12.59 2.03 12.75
CA GLU A 104 -12.61 3.03 11.68
C GLU A 104 -12.26 4.43 12.19
N ARG A 105 -12.88 4.89 13.30
CA ARG A 105 -12.53 6.18 13.90
C ARG A 105 -11.06 6.24 14.32
N HIS A 106 -10.56 5.17 14.95
CA HIS A 106 -9.15 5.09 15.32
C HIS A 106 -8.22 5.13 14.10
N ALA A 107 -8.59 4.45 12.99
CA ALA A 107 -7.85 4.56 11.74
C ALA A 107 -7.89 5.99 11.17
N GLY A 108 -9.05 6.66 11.19
CA GLY A 108 -9.20 8.03 10.70
C GLY A 108 -8.26 9.00 11.43
N GLU A 109 -8.19 8.90 12.76
CA GLU A 109 -7.26 9.68 13.59
C GLU A 109 -5.78 9.40 13.22
N LEU A 110 -5.41 8.12 13.10
CA LEU A 110 -4.03 7.70 12.79
C LEU A 110 -3.59 8.16 11.39
N ILE A 111 -4.43 7.97 10.37
CA ILE A 111 -4.14 8.35 8.99
C ILE A 111 -4.15 9.87 8.82
N ALA A 112 -5.04 10.60 9.51
CA ALA A 112 -4.98 12.07 9.50
C ALA A 112 -3.71 12.60 10.18
N ASN A 113 -3.23 11.96 11.23
CA ASN A 113 -1.96 12.31 11.87
C ASN A 113 -0.77 12.08 10.94
N LEU A 114 -0.74 10.94 10.23
CA LEU A 114 0.26 10.65 9.20
C LEU A 114 0.24 11.73 8.11
N HIS A 115 -0.95 12.04 7.59
CA HIS A 115 -1.10 12.99 6.48
C HIS A 115 -0.84 14.44 6.85
N ALA A 116 -0.99 14.82 8.13
CA ALA A 116 -0.80 16.19 8.60
C ALA A 116 0.68 16.63 8.63
N ALA A 117 1.63 15.72 8.46
CA ALA A 117 3.05 16.06 8.37
C ALA A 117 3.41 16.50 6.93
N PRO A 118 3.81 17.77 6.71
CA PRO A 118 4.10 18.27 5.38
C PRO A 118 5.45 17.77 4.84
N HIS A 119 5.47 17.38 3.56
CA HIS A 119 6.69 17.10 2.82
C HIS A 119 6.89 18.12 1.69
N GLU A 120 8.13 18.38 1.30
CA GLU A 120 8.46 19.37 0.27
C GLU A 120 8.19 18.87 -1.17
N TRP A 121 8.24 17.56 -1.38
CA TRP A 121 8.20 16.96 -2.72
C TRP A 121 7.22 15.78 -2.78
N CYS A 122 6.58 15.60 -3.92
CA CYS A 122 5.93 14.35 -4.31
C CYS A 122 6.99 13.30 -4.67
N GLY A 123 6.60 12.02 -4.61
CA GLY A 123 7.52 10.90 -4.78
C GLY A 123 8.24 10.58 -3.49
N TYR A 124 9.47 10.08 -3.56
CA TYR A 124 10.24 9.72 -2.38
C TYR A 124 11.74 9.71 -2.65
N GLU A 125 12.55 9.30 -1.68
CA GLU A 125 14.00 9.19 -1.85
C GLU A 125 14.40 8.14 -2.91
N ARG A 126 13.59 7.08 -3.04
CA ARG A 126 13.81 5.97 -3.97
C ARG A 126 12.50 5.36 -4.44
N ASP A 127 12.57 4.67 -5.57
CA ASP A 127 11.47 3.86 -6.08
C ASP A 127 11.05 2.81 -5.06
N THR A 128 9.73 2.65 -4.91
CA THR A 128 9.13 1.65 -4.02
C THR A 128 8.44 0.57 -4.84
N LEU A 129 7.69 -0.31 -4.17
CA LEU A 129 6.87 -1.33 -4.80
C LEU A 129 5.43 -1.19 -4.35
N ILE A 130 4.49 -1.55 -5.21
CA ILE A 130 3.11 -1.86 -4.84
C ILE A 130 2.83 -3.32 -5.19
N GLY A 131 2.71 -4.16 -4.16
CA GLY A 131 2.90 -5.60 -4.30
C GLY A 131 4.27 -5.90 -4.96
N PRO A 132 4.33 -6.68 -6.05
CA PRO A 132 5.58 -6.95 -6.78
C PRO A 132 5.86 -5.94 -7.90
N LEU A 133 5.03 -4.93 -8.11
CA LEU A 133 5.14 -3.99 -9.23
C LEU A 133 6.03 -2.80 -8.86
N ALA A 134 6.89 -2.39 -9.79
CA ALA A 134 7.67 -1.17 -9.66
C ALA A 134 6.75 0.06 -9.48
N GLN A 135 7.10 0.90 -8.51
CA GLN A 135 6.44 2.18 -8.26
C GLN A 135 7.49 3.31 -8.32
N PRO A 136 7.66 3.96 -9.49
CA PRO A 136 8.61 5.05 -9.65
C PRO A 136 8.28 6.23 -8.73
N ASN A 137 9.30 6.79 -8.08
CA ASN A 137 9.17 7.88 -7.11
C ASN A 137 10.12 9.06 -7.38
N PRO A 138 10.27 9.54 -8.63
CA PRO A 138 11.09 10.73 -8.87
C PRO A 138 10.52 11.92 -8.10
N ARG A 139 11.41 12.76 -7.55
CA ARG A 139 10.99 13.96 -6.84
C ARG A 139 10.29 14.93 -7.79
N SER A 140 9.11 15.40 -7.40
CA SER A 140 8.34 16.42 -8.14
C SER A 140 7.81 17.49 -7.19
N ARG A 141 7.75 18.75 -7.64
CA ARG A 141 7.09 19.86 -6.89
C ARG A 141 5.58 19.89 -7.06
N ARG A 142 5.07 19.13 -8.03
CA ARG A 142 3.67 19.20 -8.47
C ARG A 142 3.08 17.80 -8.43
N TRP A 143 1.97 17.65 -7.74
CA TRP A 143 1.26 16.40 -7.59
C TRP A 143 0.57 16.00 -8.89
N VAL A 144 -0.13 16.92 -9.57
CA VAL A 144 -0.95 16.55 -10.73
C VAL A 144 -0.10 15.92 -11.85
N PRO A 145 1.05 16.50 -12.26
CA PRO A 145 1.95 15.85 -13.21
C PRO A 145 2.56 14.56 -12.67
N PHE A 146 2.89 14.50 -11.37
CA PHE A 146 3.44 13.28 -10.75
C PHE A 146 2.46 12.11 -10.82
N PHE A 147 1.19 12.34 -10.44
CA PHE A 147 0.14 11.34 -10.54
C PHE A 147 -0.10 10.92 -11.99
N ARG A 148 -0.17 11.90 -12.91
CA ARG A 148 -0.35 11.63 -14.35
C ARG A 148 0.74 10.69 -14.88
N ASP A 149 2.00 11.05 -14.67
CA ASP A 149 3.12 10.40 -15.34
C ASP A 149 3.57 9.13 -14.61
N HIS A 150 3.69 9.17 -13.28
CA HIS A 150 4.32 8.12 -12.48
C HIS A 150 3.33 7.21 -11.74
N ARG A 151 2.03 7.47 -11.84
CA ARG A 151 0.98 6.57 -11.36
C ARG A 151 0.11 6.11 -12.51
N LEU A 152 -0.66 7.01 -13.12
CA LEU A 152 -1.66 6.68 -14.13
C LEU A 152 -1.02 6.13 -15.42
N LEU A 153 -0.22 6.94 -16.12
CA LEU A 153 0.36 6.56 -17.42
C LEU A 153 1.37 5.43 -17.27
N PHE A 154 2.32 5.54 -16.32
CA PHE A 154 3.29 4.47 -16.09
C PHE A 154 2.60 3.10 -15.87
N MET A 155 1.57 3.04 -15.02
CA MET A 155 0.91 1.77 -14.73
C MET A 155 0.07 1.26 -15.91
N ALA A 156 -0.54 2.16 -16.68
CA ALA A 156 -1.27 1.81 -17.91
C ALA A 156 -0.33 1.31 -19.02
N ASP A 157 0.83 1.95 -19.22
CA ASP A 157 1.85 1.53 -20.19
C ASP A 157 2.37 0.13 -19.85
N GLN A 158 2.71 -0.11 -18.57
CA GLN A 158 3.16 -1.43 -18.15
C GLN A 158 2.06 -2.49 -18.33
N ALA A 159 0.81 -2.15 -18.03
CA ALA A 159 -0.31 -3.07 -18.20
C ALA A 159 -0.56 -3.43 -19.68
N GLU A 160 -0.42 -2.46 -20.60
CA GLU A 160 -0.53 -2.68 -22.04
C GLU A 160 0.63 -3.54 -22.55
N LEU A 161 1.87 -3.23 -22.17
CA LEU A 161 3.07 -3.98 -22.55
C LEU A 161 3.00 -5.46 -22.11
N GLU A 162 2.40 -5.71 -20.94
CA GLU A 162 2.17 -7.06 -20.41
C GLU A 162 0.94 -7.76 -21.04
N GLY A 163 0.15 -7.05 -21.86
CA GLY A 163 -1.07 -7.57 -22.49
C GLY A 163 -2.28 -7.66 -21.56
N SER A 164 -2.20 -7.09 -20.36
CA SER A 164 -3.30 -7.08 -19.36
C SER A 164 -4.31 -5.95 -19.58
N LEU A 165 -3.90 -4.89 -20.28
CA LEU A 165 -4.74 -3.75 -20.65
C LEU A 165 -4.88 -3.65 -22.18
N PRO A 166 -6.11 -3.65 -22.73
CA PRO A 166 -6.31 -3.45 -24.16
C PRO A 166 -5.84 -2.06 -24.62
N ALA A 167 -5.24 -1.98 -25.81
CA ALA A 167 -4.75 -0.72 -26.39
C ALA A 167 -5.84 0.36 -26.50
N SER A 168 -7.08 -0.03 -26.80
CA SER A 168 -8.23 0.90 -26.83
C SER A 168 -8.50 1.53 -25.46
N MET A 169 -8.35 0.78 -24.37
CA MET A 169 -8.50 1.29 -23.01
C MET A 169 -7.33 2.21 -22.66
N ARG A 170 -6.10 1.81 -23.01
CA ARG A 170 -4.91 2.62 -22.81
C ARG A 170 -5.00 3.97 -23.53
N HIS A 171 -5.53 4.01 -24.75
CA HIS A 171 -5.76 5.27 -25.47
C HIS A 171 -6.77 6.19 -24.75
N ARG A 172 -7.83 5.65 -24.15
CA ARG A 172 -8.80 6.44 -23.37
C ARG A 172 -8.17 7.02 -22.09
N ILE A 173 -7.29 6.25 -21.44
CA ILE A 173 -6.52 6.72 -20.28
C ILE A 173 -5.57 7.86 -20.69
N GLU A 174 -4.98 7.81 -21.88
CA GLU A 174 -4.14 8.90 -22.41
C GLU A 174 -4.93 10.20 -22.59
N ARG A 175 -6.11 10.10 -23.21
CA ARG A 175 -7.02 11.25 -23.38
C ARG A 175 -7.46 11.83 -22.04
N LEU A 176 -7.64 10.98 -21.01
CA LEU A 176 -7.86 11.44 -19.65
C LEU A 176 -6.62 12.16 -19.11
N ALA A 177 -5.43 11.59 -19.28
CA ALA A 177 -4.17 12.14 -18.79
C ALA A 177 -3.87 13.55 -19.35
N GLU A 178 -4.23 13.81 -20.61
CA GLU A 178 -4.15 15.15 -21.24
C GLU A 178 -5.00 16.20 -20.52
N ARG A 179 -6.10 15.77 -19.89
CA ARG A 179 -7.09 16.63 -19.23
C ARG A 179 -7.14 16.44 -17.72
N ILE A 180 -6.22 15.69 -17.13
CA ILE A 180 -6.29 15.31 -15.71
C ILE A 180 -6.24 16.53 -14.79
N GLY A 181 -5.59 17.61 -15.22
CA GLY A 181 -5.55 18.89 -14.51
C GLY A 181 -6.87 19.67 -14.50
N ASP A 182 -7.85 19.30 -15.34
CA ASP A 182 -9.21 19.85 -15.28
C ASP A 182 -9.97 19.32 -14.04
N TYR A 183 -9.53 18.19 -13.47
CA TYR A 183 -10.25 17.47 -12.44
C TYR A 183 -9.48 17.34 -11.12
N LEU A 184 -8.15 17.26 -11.18
CA LEU A 184 -7.29 17.16 -10.01
C LEU A 184 -6.72 18.51 -9.62
N VAL A 185 -6.54 18.70 -8.32
CA VAL A 185 -5.95 19.89 -7.73
C VAL A 185 -4.60 19.56 -7.12
N GLU A 186 -3.77 20.58 -6.91
CA GLU A 186 -2.56 20.44 -6.12
C GLU A 186 -2.92 20.44 -4.63
N PRO A 187 -2.33 19.55 -3.81
CA PRO A 187 -2.51 19.63 -2.37
C PRO A 187 -1.76 20.84 -1.81
N ALA A 188 -2.17 21.32 -0.62
CA ALA A 188 -1.43 22.35 0.11
C ALA A 188 0.03 21.96 0.36
N PHE A 189 0.25 20.67 0.62
CA PHE A 189 1.55 20.02 0.67
C PHE A 189 1.39 18.52 0.41
N PRO A 190 2.39 17.85 -0.18
CA PRO A 190 2.46 16.39 -0.21
C PRO A 190 2.49 15.79 1.21
N SER A 191 1.72 14.72 1.41
CA SER A 191 1.66 13.93 2.64
C SER A 191 2.36 12.59 2.42
N LEU A 192 3.08 12.07 3.42
CA LEU A 192 3.52 10.68 3.40
C LEU A 192 2.30 9.76 3.45
N LEU A 193 2.24 8.80 2.55
CA LEU A 193 1.13 7.85 2.43
C LEU A 193 1.59 6.44 2.84
N HIS A 194 0.68 5.63 3.38
CA HIS A 194 0.87 4.18 3.46
C HIS A 194 0.98 3.59 2.05
N GLY A 195 0.18 4.07 1.09
CA GLY A 195 0.26 3.79 -0.34
C GLY A 195 -0.51 2.56 -0.81
N ASP A 196 -0.80 1.60 0.09
CA ASP A 196 -1.61 0.40 -0.19
C ASP A 196 -2.66 0.16 0.91
N LEU A 197 -3.50 1.16 1.19
CA LEU A 197 -4.41 1.13 2.34
C LEU A 197 -5.77 0.52 1.99
N TRP A 198 -5.89 -0.80 2.16
CA TRP A 198 -7.14 -1.55 2.00
C TRP A 198 -7.28 -2.62 3.09
N THR A 199 -8.44 -3.29 3.16
CA THR A 199 -8.83 -4.18 4.27
C THR A 199 -7.81 -5.27 4.58
N GLY A 200 -7.10 -5.79 3.57
CA GLY A 200 -6.05 -6.81 3.77
C GLY A 200 -4.82 -6.32 4.53
N ASN A 201 -4.58 -5.00 4.55
CA ASN A 201 -3.41 -4.37 5.13
C ASN A 201 -3.70 -3.66 6.45
N VAL A 202 -4.93 -3.82 6.98
CA VAL A 202 -5.37 -3.21 8.25
C VAL A 202 -5.66 -4.31 9.25
N LEU A 203 -4.89 -4.35 10.33
CA LEU A 203 -5.02 -5.32 11.40
C LEU A 203 -5.77 -4.70 12.58
N VAL A 204 -6.76 -5.42 13.11
CA VAL A 204 -7.60 -4.98 14.22
C VAL A 204 -7.57 -5.95 15.39
N ARG A 205 -7.74 -5.39 16.59
CA ARG A 205 -7.91 -6.14 17.83
C ARG A 205 -8.70 -5.31 18.83
N GLY A 206 -9.70 -5.92 19.47
CA GLY A 206 -10.48 -5.28 20.53
C GLY A 206 -11.19 -3.99 20.08
N GLY A 207 -11.64 -3.94 18.83
CA GLY A 207 -12.32 -2.76 18.27
C GLY A 207 -11.40 -1.55 18.03
N ARG A 208 -10.08 -1.75 17.96
CA ARG A 208 -9.08 -0.74 17.61
C ARG A 208 -8.12 -1.27 16.54
N ILE A 209 -7.51 -0.36 15.78
CA ILE A 209 -6.34 -0.67 14.96
C ILE A 209 -5.20 -1.22 15.82
N ALA A 210 -4.73 -2.41 15.44
CA ALA A 210 -3.56 -3.09 15.99
C ALA A 210 -2.31 -2.84 15.13
N GLY A 211 -2.47 -2.64 13.82
CA GLY A 211 -1.41 -2.11 12.96
C GLY A 211 -1.75 -2.09 11.48
N PHE A 212 -0.86 -1.47 10.71
CA PHE A 212 -0.88 -1.39 9.25
C PHE A 212 0.34 -2.14 8.70
N VAL A 213 0.14 -2.90 7.63
CA VAL A 213 1.15 -3.77 7.04
C VAL A 213 1.22 -3.58 5.53
N ASP A 214 2.31 -4.07 4.92
CA ASP A 214 2.51 -4.11 3.48
C ASP A 214 2.41 -2.73 2.81
N PRO A 215 3.20 -1.73 3.27
CA PRO A 215 3.12 -0.39 2.72
C PRO A 215 3.71 -0.31 1.31
N ALA A 216 3.28 0.69 0.56
CA ALA A 216 3.77 1.08 -0.77
C ALA A 216 4.07 2.59 -0.79
N ILE A 217 4.89 3.06 0.16
CA ILE A 217 4.96 4.49 0.51
C ILE A 217 5.44 5.39 -0.64
N TYR A 218 4.96 6.63 -0.56
CA TYR A 218 5.45 7.81 -1.27
C TYR A 218 4.79 9.05 -0.66
N CYS A 219 5.31 10.23 -0.99
CA CYS A 219 4.64 11.49 -0.69
C CYS A 219 3.73 11.89 -1.85
N GLY A 220 2.47 12.22 -1.56
CA GLY A 220 1.48 12.55 -2.58
C GLY A 220 0.30 13.33 -2.01
N HIS A 221 -0.74 13.53 -2.83
CA HIS A 221 -1.97 14.14 -2.33
C HIS A 221 -2.71 13.14 -1.44
N PRO A 222 -3.08 13.49 -0.19
CA PRO A 222 -3.66 12.53 0.77
C PRO A 222 -4.93 11.83 0.26
N GLU A 223 -5.75 12.52 -0.53
CA GLU A 223 -6.96 11.97 -1.13
C GLU A 223 -6.75 10.71 -1.99
N ILE A 224 -5.56 10.44 -2.54
CA ILE A 224 -5.35 9.20 -3.28
C ILE A 224 -5.43 7.96 -2.38
N GLU A 225 -4.91 8.07 -1.15
CA GLU A 225 -4.99 7.01 -0.16
C GLU A 225 -6.43 6.85 0.34
N LEU A 226 -7.10 7.97 0.62
CA LEU A 226 -8.51 7.96 1.04
C LEU A 226 -9.45 7.41 -0.04
N ALA A 227 -9.16 7.69 -1.31
CA ALA A 227 -9.90 7.10 -2.43
C ALA A 227 -9.76 5.57 -2.41
N PHE A 228 -8.55 5.08 -2.17
CA PHE A 228 -8.26 3.66 -2.17
C PHE A 228 -9.03 2.91 -1.06
N THR A 229 -9.19 3.51 0.12
CA THR A 229 -9.98 2.91 1.21
C THR A 229 -11.46 2.72 0.83
N THR A 230 -11.99 3.52 -0.10
CA THR A 230 -13.37 3.38 -0.61
C THR A 230 -13.52 2.30 -1.68
N LEU A 231 -12.46 2.00 -2.44
CA LEU A 231 -12.52 1.10 -3.60
C LEU A 231 -12.99 -0.32 -3.22
N PHE A 232 -12.57 -0.80 -2.05
CA PHE A 232 -12.95 -2.11 -1.52
C PHE A 232 -13.82 -2.02 -0.26
N GLY A 233 -14.34 -0.83 0.05
CA GLY A 233 -15.15 -0.61 1.25
C GLY A 233 -14.41 -0.90 2.55
N THR A 234 -13.13 -0.52 2.63
CA THR A 234 -12.29 -0.73 3.82
C THR A 234 -12.75 0.12 4.99
N PHE A 235 -13.11 1.37 4.72
CA PHE A 235 -13.59 2.30 5.73
C PHE A 235 -14.84 3.05 5.23
N GLY A 236 -15.74 3.36 6.16
CA GLY A 236 -16.97 4.11 5.92
C GLY A 236 -16.96 5.48 6.58
N GLU A 237 -18.15 6.04 6.76
CA GLU A 237 -18.38 7.36 7.35
C GLU A 237 -17.64 7.61 8.68
N PRO A 238 -17.61 6.66 9.66
CA PRO A 238 -16.89 6.87 10.91
C PRO A 238 -15.39 7.20 10.75
N PHE A 239 -14.73 6.63 9.74
CA PHE A 239 -13.34 6.95 9.42
C PHE A 239 -13.20 8.37 8.87
N PHE A 240 -14.06 8.75 7.91
CA PHE A 240 -14.01 10.07 7.28
C PHE A 240 -14.31 11.19 8.28
N GLU A 241 -15.31 11.00 9.16
CA GLU A 241 -15.61 11.95 10.24
C GLU A 241 -14.40 12.19 11.15
N ALA A 242 -13.72 11.11 11.56
CA ALA A 242 -12.52 11.20 12.40
C ALA A 242 -11.35 11.84 11.66
N TYR A 243 -11.17 11.50 10.38
CA TYR A 243 -10.11 12.06 9.54
C TYR A 243 -10.28 13.59 9.36
N GLU A 244 -11.50 14.03 9.04
CA GLU A 244 -11.84 15.45 8.83
C GLU A 244 -11.79 16.29 10.11
N GLY A 245 -11.80 15.65 11.28
CA GLY A 245 -11.51 16.31 12.56
C GLY A 245 -10.11 16.94 12.62
N ARG A 246 -9.18 16.51 11.77
CA ARG A 246 -7.80 17.04 11.70
C ARG A 246 -7.40 17.54 10.31
N MET A 247 -7.78 16.83 9.25
CA MET A 247 -7.41 17.13 7.87
C MET A 247 -8.67 17.27 7.02
N LYS A 248 -8.98 18.48 6.56
CA LYS A 248 -10.19 18.71 5.75
C LYS A 248 -10.04 18.12 4.34
N LEU A 249 -11.12 17.53 3.84
CA LEU A 249 -11.21 17.15 2.43
C LEU A 249 -11.57 18.36 1.59
N GLU A 250 -10.98 18.45 0.41
CA GLU A 250 -11.32 19.51 -0.53
C GLU A 250 -12.71 19.22 -1.14
N PRO A 251 -13.56 20.24 -1.37
CA PRO A 251 -14.83 20.04 -2.07
C PRO A 251 -14.62 19.34 -3.42
N GLY A 252 -15.51 18.42 -3.81
CA GLY A 252 -15.38 17.67 -5.07
C GLY A 252 -14.66 16.31 -4.96
N PHE A 253 -14.19 15.94 -3.75
CA PHE A 253 -13.48 14.67 -3.54
C PHE A 253 -14.36 13.46 -3.89
N GLN A 254 -15.55 13.37 -3.30
CA GLN A 254 -16.43 12.22 -3.43
C GLN A 254 -17.09 12.14 -4.82
N GLU A 255 -17.25 13.27 -5.49
CA GLU A 255 -17.95 13.40 -6.76
C GLU A 255 -17.11 12.91 -7.94
N VAL A 256 -15.83 13.30 -7.97
CA VAL A 256 -14.96 13.10 -9.14
C VAL A 256 -13.58 12.56 -8.73
N ARG A 257 -12.87 13.23 -7.80
CA ARG A 257 -11.44 12.93 -7.56
C ARG A 257 -11.21 11.53 -6.99
N SER A 258 -12.09 11.05 -6.11
CA SER A 258 -12.01 9.69 -5.57
C SER A 258 -12.00 8.62 -6.67
N ARG A 259 -12.87 8.76 -7.69
CA ARG A 259 -12.92 7.81 -8.82
C ARG A 259 -11.66 7.90 -9.69
N LEU A 260 -11.16 9.10 -9.92
CA LEU A 260 -9.93 9.32 -10.69
C LEU A 260 -8.70 8.74 -9.99
N TYR A 261 -8.57 8.98 -8.68
CA TYR A 261 -7.49 8.40 -7.89
C TYR A 261 -7.56 6.88 -7.88
N ASN A 262 -8.76 6.31 -7.83
CA ASN A 262 -8.97 4.86 -7.90
C ASN A 262 -8.58 4.21 -9.23
N LEU A 263 -8.33 4.96 -10.30
CA LEU A 263 -7.77 4.40 -11.53
C LEU A 263 -6.38 3.79 -11.32
N TYR A 264 -5.56 4.38 -10.44
CA TYR A 264 -4.23 3.85 -10.15
C TYR A 264 -4.27 2.46 -9.51
N PRO A 265 -4.93 2.23 -8.35
CA PRO A 265 -5.05 0.90 -7.78
C PRO A 265 -5.80 -0.07 -8.68
N LEU A 266 -6.80 0.38 -9.46
CA LEU A 266 -7.45 -0.48 -10.45
C LEU A 266 -6.47 -0.99 -11.53
N LEU A 267 -5.59 -0.14 -12.05
CA LEU A 267 -4.56 -0.55 -13.00
C LEU A 267 -3.55 -1.52 -12.38
N VAL A 268 -3.18 -1.31 -11.11
CA VAL A 268 -2.37 -2.26 -10.34
C VAL A 268 -3.08 -3.62 -10.27
N HIS A 269 -4.37 -3.65 -9.96
CA HIS A 269 -5.15 -4.88 -9.89
C HIS A 269 -5.33 -5.56 -11.25
N VAL A 270 -5.47 -4.79 -12.34
CA VAL A 270 -5.48 -5.34 -13.71
C VAL A 270 -4.19 -6.11 -14.00
N ARG A 271 -3.04 -5.55 -13.63
CA ARG A 271 -1.75 -6.21 -13.83
C ARG A 271 -1.55 -7.45 -12.96
N LEU A 272 -2.04 -7.42 -11.73
CA LEU A 272 -1.82 -8.51 -10.77
C LEU A 272 -2.83 -9.64 -10.89
N PHE A 273 -4.09 -9.32 -11.20
CA PHE A 273 -5.22 -10.23 -11.08
C PHE A 273 -6.06 -10.32 -12.37
N GLY A 274 -5.73 -9.52 -13.39
CA GLY A 274 -6.30 -9.63 -14.73
C GLY A 274 -7.56 -8.80 -14.96
N SER A 275 -8.28 -9.18 -16.03
CA SER A 275 -9.31 -8.35 -16.67
C SER A 275 -10.55 -8.03 -15.83
N GLY A 276 -10.76 -8.72 -14.70
CA GLY A 276 -11.91 -8.49 -13.81
C GLY A 276 -12.02 -7.05 -13.30
N TYR A 277 -10.91 -6.31 -13.26
CA TYR A 277 -10.85 -4.93 -12.77
C TYR A 277 -11.03 -3.87 -13.88
N LEU A 278 -11.02 -4.27 -15.15
CA LEU A 278 -11.20 -3.35 -16.29
C LEU A 278 -12.55 -2.62 -16.25
N ALA A 279 -13.59 -3.28 -15.74
CA ALA A 279 -14.92 -2.68 -15.65
C ALA A 279 -14.95 -1.43 -14.74
N GLY A 280 -14.10 -1.36 -13.72
CA GLY A 280 -13.98 -0.17 -12.86
C GLY A 280 -13.36 1.01 -13.60
N ILE A 281 -12.32 0.74 -14.40
CA ILE A 281 -11.65 1.74 -15.24
C ILE A 281 -12.61 2.24 -16.32
N ASP A 282 -13.27 1.31 -17.01
CA ASP A 282 -14.24 1.63 -18.07
C ASP A 282 -15.37 2.54 -17.59
N ARG A 283 -15.98 2.22 -16.45
CA ARG A 283 -17.05 3.05 -15.84
C ARG A 283 -16.58 4.47 -15.55
N THR A 284 -15.37 4.62 -15.00
CA THR A 284 -14.81 5.94 -14.65
C THR A 284 -14.57 6.76 -15.91
N LEU A 285 -14.00 6.16 -16.96
CA LEU A 285 -13.75 6.84 -18.23
C LEU A 285 -15.06 7.21 -18.96
N ALA A 286 -16.03 6.29 -19.00
CA ALA A 286 -17.32 6.51 -19.64
C ALA A 286 -18.10 7.69 -19.01
N GLN A 287 -18.04 7.85 -17.69
CA GLN A 287 -18.65 9.00 -16.98
C GLN A 287 -18.05 10.35 -17.40
N LEU A 288 -16.82 10.36 -17.89
CA LEU A 288 -16.12 11.56 -18.37
C LEU A 288 -16.26 11.76 -19.89
N GLY A 289 -17.03 10.89 -20.56
CA GLY A 289 -17.20 10.92 -22.03
C GLY A 289 -15.93 10.50 -22.79
N LEU A 290 -15.09 9.68 -22.15
CA LEU A 290 -13.86 9.15 -22.73
C LEU A 290 -14.00 7.69 -23.10
#